data_AF-A0A6B1FX38-F1
#
_entry.id   AF-A0A6B1FX38-F1
#
_cell.length_a   1.000
_cell.length_b   1.000
_cell.length_c   1.000
_cell.angle_alpha   90.00
_cell.angle_beta   90.00
_cell.angle_gamma   90.00
#
_symmetry.space_group_name_H-M   'P 1'
#
loop_
_entity.id
_entity.type
_entity.pdbx_description
1 polymer ?
#
loop_
_entity_poly.entity_id
_entity_poly.type
_entity_poly.pdbx_seq_one_letter_code
_entity_poly.pdbx_strand_id
1 'polypeptide(L)' 'MKTNLYVDGFNLYYRALKATPFRWLDLRKLGKILFPQDEIHRVCYFTARLDARPSNPNQPRRQDHQTRKLVILTTS' A
#
# COMPACT_ATOMS: atom_id res chain seq x y z
N MET A 1 11.46 3.92 -20.14
CA MET A 1 12.39 3.20 -19.23
C MET A 1 11.61 2.15 -18.43
N LYS A 2 12.24 1.09 -17.90
CA LYS A 2 11.55 0.17 -16.98
C LYS A 2 11.42 0.81 -15.59
N THR A 3 10.20 0.94 -15.10
CA THR A 3 9.91 1.71 -13.89
C THR A 3 9.16 0.87 -12.86
N ASN A 4 9.65 0.87 -11.63
CA ASN A 4 9.02 0.22 -10.48
C ASN A 4 8.40 1.29 -9.57
N LEU A 5 7.11 1.16 -9.26
CA LEU A 5 6.38 2.12 -8.44
C LEU A 5 6.29 1.61 -6.99
N TYR A 6 6.76 2.39 -6.03
CA TYR A 6 6.68 2.09 -4.60
C TYR A 6 5.73 3.08 -3.94
N VAL A 7 4.66 2.58 -3.33
CA VAL A 7 3.56 3.41 -2.82
C VAL A 7 3.33 3.16 -1.34
N ASP A 8 3.44 4.21 -0.54
CA ASP A 8 3.02 4.22 0.86
C ASP A 8 1.50 4.40 0.95
N GLY A 9 0.82 3.35 1.43
CA GLY A 9 -0.63 3.27 1.53
C GLY A 9 -1.22 4.15 2.63
N PHE A 10 -0.49 4.42 3.71
CA PHE A 10 -0.94 5.35 4.74
C PHE A 10 -0.94 6.78 4.18
N ASN A 11 0.18 7.19 3.59
CA ASN A 11 0.31 8.49 2.98
C ASN A 11 -0.71 8.68 1.84
N LEU A 12 -0.83 7.69 0.96
CA LEU A 12 -1.84 7.68 -0.10
C LEU A 12 -3.25 7.85 0.46
N TYR A 13 -3.62 7.08 1.49
CA TYR A 13 -4.95 7.16 2.06
C TYR A 13 -5.20 8.53 2.69
N TYR A 14 -4.34 8.96 3.62
CA TYR A 14 -4.57 10.19 4.38
C TYR A 14 -4.46 11.46 3.54
N ARG A 15 -3.62 11.48 2.49
CA ARG A 15 -3.41 12.66 1.65
C ARG A 15 -4.27 12.71 0.40
N ALA A 16 -4.65 11.56 -0.17
CA ALA A 16 -5.36 11.54 -1.45
C ALA A 16 -6.77 10.93 -1.37
N LEU A 17 -7.00 9.90 -0.55
CA LEU A 17 -8.26 9.13 -0.58
C LEU A 17 -9.23 9.49 0.55
N LYS A 18 -8.74 9.88 1.73
CA LYS A 18 -9.55 10.10 2.94
C LYS A 18 -10.68 11.12 2.76
N ALA A 19 -10.46 12.13 1.92
CA ALA A 19 -11.45 13.18 1.62
C ALA A 19 -12.35 12.82 0.41
N THR A 20 -12.24 11.60 -0.11
CA THR A 20 -12.99 11.14 -1.29
C THR A 20 -13.91 9.98 -0.90
N PRO A 21 -14.98 9.70 -1.67
CA PRO A 21 -15.80 8.51 -1.45
C PRO A 21 -15.09 7.20 -1.83
N PHE A 22 -13.89 7.27 -2.42
CA PHE A 22 -13.16 6.11 -2.92
C PHE A 22 -12.19 5.58 -1.85
N ARG A 23 -12.17 4.25 -1.69
CA ARG A 23 -11.29 3.58 -0.73
C ARG A 23 -9.98 3.09 -1.35
N TRP A 24 -9.92 3.00 -2.67
CA TRP A 24 -8.82 2.42 -3.42
C TRP A 24 -8.51 3.25 -4.66
N LEU A 25 -7.25 3.21 -5.10
CA LEU A 25 -6.76 3.84 -6.31
C LEU A 25 -6.03 2.80 -7.16
N ASP A 26 -6.29 2.79 -8.47
CA ASP A 26 -5.50 1.98 -9.39
C ASP A 26 -4.13 2.63 -9.61
N LEU A 27 -3.15 2.14 -8.87
CA LEU A 27 -1.78 2.64 -8.87
C LEU A 27 -1.05 2.35 -10.18
N ARG A 28 -1.43 1.30 -10.92
CA ARG A 28 -0.80 1.00 -12.20
C ARG A 28 -1.30 1.95 -13.28
N LYS A 29 -2.60 2.24 -13.29
CA LYS A 29 -3.19 3.26 -14.16
C LYS A 29 -2.64 4.64 -13.84
N LEU A 30 -2.53 5.00 -12.56
CA LEU A 30 -1.87 6.24 -12.14
C LEU A 30 -0.42 6.30 -12.67
N GLY A 31 0.35 5.24 -12.50
CA GLY A 31 1.73 5.16 -13.01
C GLY A 31 1.81 5.38 -14.53
N LYS A 32 0.91 4.78 -15.31
CA LYS A 32 0.85 4.97 -16.77
C LYS A 32 0.48 6.41 -17.18
N ILE A 33 -0.36 7.09 -16.38
CA ILE A 33 -0.72 8.49 -16.64
C ILE A 33 0.47 9.42 -16.32
N LEU A 34 1.17 9.17 -15.20
CA LEU A 34 2.29 10.00 -14.75
C LEU A 34 3.56 9.77 -15.58
N PHE A 35 3.80 8.54 -16.02
CA PHE A 35 4.99 8.12 -16.75
C PHE A 35 4.60 7.41 -18.06
N PRO A 36 4.04 8.13 -19.04
CA PRO A 36 3.47 7.52 -20.25
C PRO A 36 4.52 6.88 -21.17
N GLN A 37 5.78 7.29 -21.05
CA GLN A 37 6.90 6.75 -21.83
C GLN A 37 7.62 5.58 -21.13
N ASP A 38 7.18 5.25 -19.90
CA ASP A 38 7.78 4.19 -19.10
C ASP A 38 6.95 2.92 -19.11
N GLU A 39 7.65 1.79 -19.08
CA GLU A 39 7.05 0.51 -18.84
C GLU A 39 6.92 0.33 -17.32
N ILE A 40 5.69 0.49 -16.81
CA ILE A 40 5.40 0.21 -15.39
C ILE A 40 5.50 -1.30 -15.15
N HIS A 41 6.69 -1.73 -14.77
CA HIS A 41 7.06 -3.13 -14.63
C HIS A 41 6.50 -3.72 -13.34
N ARG A 42 6.52 -2.97 -12.23
CA ARG A 42 6.05 -3.45 -10.93
C ARG A 42 5.42 -2.36 -10.11
N VAL A 43 4.40 -2.72 -9.33
CA VAL A 43 3.80 -1.86 -8.31
C VAL A 43 3.91 -2.55 -6.95
N CYS A 44 4.61 -1.90 -6.02
CA CYS A 44 4.77 -2.34 -4.65
C CYS A 44 3.95 -1.42 -3.74
N TYR A 45 2.96 -1.98 -3.04
CA TYR A 45 2.08 -1.24 -2.14
C TYR A 45 2.38 -1.61 -0.69
N PHE A 46 2.63 -0.60 0.15
CA PHE A 46 3.05 -0.79 1.54
C PHE A 46 2.03 -0.15 2.49
N THR A 47 1.47 -0.93 3.40
CA THR A 47 0.57 -0.41 4.45
C THR A 47 1.20 -0.64 5.82
N ALA A 48 1.11 0.33 6.73
CA ALA A 48 1.37 0.02 8.14
C ALA A 48 0.27 -0.94 8.65
N ARG A 49 0.64 -1.93 9.45
CA ARG A 49 -0.37 -2.75 10.16
C ARG A 49 -1.04 -1.86 11.20
N LEU A 50 -2.38 -1.87 11.23
CA LEU A 50 -3.12 -1.32 12.36
C LEU A 50 -2.99 -2.33 13.51
N ASP A 51 -2.35 -1.94 14.61
CA ASP A 51 -2.38 -2.74 15.82
C ASP A 51 -3.83 -2.85 16.32
N ALA A 52 -4.20 -4.04 16.82
CA ALA A 52 -5.49 -4.23 17.45
C ALA A 52 -5.61 -3.30 18.65
N ARG A 53 -6.69 -2.51 18.71
CA ARG A 53 -6.94 -1.57 19.81
C ARG A 53 -6.97 -2.33 21.15
N PRO A 54 -6.38 -1.80 22.23
CA PRO A 54 -6.25 -2.48 23.53
C PRO A 54 -7.59 -2.68 24.29
N SER A 55 -8.74 -2.44 23.65
CA SER A 55 -10.08 -2.55 24.24
C SER A 55 -10.57 -3.99 24.45
N ASN A 56 -9.73 -5.01 24.22
CA ASN A 56 -10.14 -6.40 24.40
C ASN A 56 -9.05 -7.20 25.14
N PRO A 57 -9.21 -7.46 26.46
CA PRO A 57 -8.18 -8.05 27.30
C PRO A 57 -7.89 -9.56 27.04
N ASN A 58 -8.60 -10.21 26.10
CA ASN A 58 -8.49 -11.65 25.85
C ASN A 58 -7.65 -12.06 24.61
N GLN A 59 -6.90 -11.15 23.98
CA GLN A 59 -5.98 -11.57 22.91
C GLN A 59 -4.58 -11.89 23.46
N PRO A 60 -4.06 -13.11 23.26
CA PRO A 60 -2.71 -13.44 23.70
C PRO A 60 -1.71 -12.55 22.97
N ARG A 61 -0.93 -11.80 23.77
CA ARG A 61 0.18 -10.93 23.34
C ARG A 61 1.16 -11.73 22.47
N ARG A 62 1.03 -11.65 21.15
CA ARG A 62 2.12 -12.01 20.24
C ARG A 62 2.97 -10.78 20.02
N GLN A 63 3.99 -10.64 20.87
CA GLN A 63 5.04 -9.65 20.77
C GLN A 63 6.05 -10.12 19.71
N ASP A 64 5.66 -10.09 18.44
CA ASP A 64 6.57 -10.38 17.34
C ASP A 64 6.97 -9.07 16.66
N HIS A 65 8.13 -8.57 17.09
CA HIS A 65 9.04 -7.80 16.25
C HIS A 65 9.26 -8.58 14.94
N GLN A 66 8.45 -8.37 13.89
CA GLN A 66 8.73 -8.98 12.59
C GLN A 66 8.01 -8.31 11.39
N THR A 67 8.87 -7.75 10.54
CA THR A 67 8.87 -7.80 9.07
C THR A 67 7.91 -6.91 8.27
N ARG A 68 8.53 -6.01 7.48
CA ARG A 68 7.99 -5.37 6.28
C ARG A 68 7.39 -6.46 5.37
N LYS A 69 6.06 -6.62 5.36
CA LYS A 69 5.40 -7.49 4.38
C LYS A 69 5.35 -6.76 3.04
N LEU A 70 6.19 -7.21 2.13
CA LEU A 70 6.20 -6.81 0.73
C LEU A 70 4.99 -7.46 0.04
N VAL A 71 3.92 -6.70 -0.20
CA VAL A 71 2.86 -7.14 -1.12
C VAL A 71 3.30 -6.76 -2.52
N ILE A 72 3.82 -7.76 -3.24
CA ILE A 72 4.09 -7.65 -4.67
C ILE A 72 2.80 -8.00 -5.39
N LEU A 73 2.14 -7.02 -5.98
CA LEU A 73 1.12 -7.30 -6.97
C LEU A 73 1.83 -7.57 -8.30
N THR A 74 2.30 -8.80 -8.48
CA THR A 74 2.74 -9.31 -9.79
C THR A 74 1.52 -9.90 -10.46
N THR A 75 0.91 -9.17 -11.40
CA THR A 75 -0.07 -9.73 -12.33
C THR A 75 0.67 -10.26 -13.55
N SER A 76 0.47 -11.54 -13.85
CA SER A 76 0.84 -12.23 -15.10
C SER A 76 0.27 -11.56 -16.34
#